data_AF-A0A9E1LXL6-F1
#
_entry.id   AF-A0A9E1LXL6-F1
#
_cell.length_a   1.000
_cell.length_b   1.000
_cell.length_c   1.000
_cell.angle_alpha   90.00
_cell.angle_beta   90.00
_cell.angle_gamma   90.00
#
_symmetry.space_group_name_H-M   'P 1'
#
loop_
_entity.id
_entity.type
_entity.pdbx_description
1 polymer ?
#
loop_
_entity_poly.entity_id
_entity_poly.type
_entity_poly.pdbx_seq_one_letter_code
_entity_poly.pdbx_strand_id
1 'polypeptide(L)'
;MICCPFHADRNPSMKVDFRFHCFGCGADGDAIDFTAKLFQLSLRQAAEKLATDFGLSATDNFQQLLCKPVEKPPSPKEQFYKILCSYRSLLADWRMIYAPQNPEEPLHSCFIASLHYAERVQYLLDILLQGSSHEKQQLLNGKEVISLGEAIERCKETEEAA
;
A
#
# COMPACT_ATOMS: atom_id res chain seq x y z
N MET A 1 7.26 -27.00 -2.89
CA MET A 1 6.71 -27.94 -3.89
C MET A 1 5.89 -28.97 -3.14
N ILE A 2 4.83 -29.49 -3.76
CA ILE A 2 3.91 -30.48 -3.17
C ILE A 2 3.82 -31.71 -4.09
N CYS A 3 3.37 -32.84 -3.55
CA CYS A 3 2.98 -33.98 -4.39
C CYS A 3 1.73 -33.60 -5.19
N CYS A 4 1.75 -33.88 -6.49
CA CYS A 4 0.66 -33.55 -7.38
C CYS A 4 -0.56 -34.44 -7.09
N PRO A 5 -1.77 -33.86 -6.89
CA PRO A 5 -2.98 -34.64 -6.66
C PRO A 5 -3.55 -35.25 -7.95
N PHE A 6 -3.02 -34.87 -9.12
CA PHE A 6 -3.56 -35.28 -10.43
C PHE A 6 -2.89 -36.51 -11.03
N HIS A 7 -1.90 -37.09 -10.34
CA HIS A 7 -1.33 -38.39 -10.69
C HIS A 7 -0.80 -39.07 -9.43
N ALA A 8 -0.42 -40.35 -9.54
CA ALA A 8 0.21 -41.09 -8.46
C ALA A 8 1.64 -40.57 -8.23
N ASP A 9 1.75 -39.47 -7.51
CA ASP A 9 3.01 -38.78 -7.28
C ASP A 9 3.65 -39.19 -5.94
N ARG A 10 4.88 -39.69 -6.01
CA ARG A 10 5.65 -40.09 -4.83
C ARG A 10 6.60 -38.99 -4.36
N ASN A 11 7.03 -38.09 -5.25
CA ASN A 11 8.04 -37.07 -4.97
C ASN A 11 7.48 -35.70 -5.36
N PRO A 12 7.52 -34.67 -4.49
CA PRO A 12 6.91 -33.37 -4.77
C PRO A 12 7.26 -32.80 -6.15
N SER A 13 6.32 -32.89 -7.10
CA SER A 13 6.53 -32.50 -8.50
C SER A 13 5.72 -31.27 -8.92
N MET A 14 4.91 -30.72 -8.02
CA MET A 14 4.01 -29.61 -8.32
C MET A 14 4.39 -28.33 -7.56
N LYS A 15 4.35 -27.20 -8.27
CA LYS A 15 4.48 -25.85 -7.72
C LYS A 15 3.11 -25.16 -7.72
N VAL A 16 2.79 -24.48 -6.63
CA VAL A 16 1.58 -23.66 -6.48
C VAL A 16 2.02 -22.26 -6.05
N ASP A 17 1.72 -21.25 -6.86
CA ASP A 17 1.89 -19.83 -6.55
C ASP A 17 0.62 -19.04 -6.93
N PHE A 18 0.68 -18.18 -7.95
CA PHE A 18 -0.49 -17.59 -8.60
C PHE A 18 -1.18 -18.59 -9.55
N ARG A 19 -0.41 -19.54 -10.08
CA ARG A 19 -0.90 -20.66 -10.89
C ARG A 19 -0.38 -21.98 -10.30
N PHE A 20 -0.90 -23.11 -10.78
CA PHE A 20 -0.28 -24.40 -10.51
C PHE A 20 0.38 -24.96 -11.76
N HIS A 21 1.53 -25.62 -11.57
CA HIS A 21 2.21 -26.40 -12.60
C HIS A 21 2.80 -27.67 -11.98
N CYS A 22 2.52 -28.81 -12.58
CA CYS A 22 3.11 -30.10 -12.23
C CYS A 22 4.15 -30.50 -13.28
N PHE A 23 5.41 -30.59 -12.87
CA PHE A 23 6.51 -31.01 -13.74
C PHE A 23 6.50 -32.52 -14.05
N GLY A 24 5.77 -33.32 -13.27
CA GLY A 24 5.67 -34.77 -13.48
C GLY A 24 4.65 -35.16 -14.55
N CYS A 25 3.45 -34.57 -14.52
CA CYS A 25 2.36 -34.93 -15.42
C CYS A 25 1.93 -33.80 -16.38
N GLY A 26 2.53 -32.62 -16.30
CA GLY A 26 2.19 -31.47 -17.15
C GLY A 26 0.88 -30.78 -16.79
N ALA A 27 0.21 -31.18 -15.70
CA ALA A 27 -1.00 -30.50 -15.26
C ALA A 27 -0.68 -29.05 -14.87
N ASP A 28 -1.34 -28.12 -15.56
CA ASP A 28 -1.16 -26.66 -15.41
C ASP A 28 -2.52 -25.97 -15.33
N GLY A 29 -2.55 -24.75 -14.80
CA GLY A 29 -3.74 -23.88 -14.80
C GLY A 29 -3.82 -22.94 -13.60
N ASP A 30 -4.95 -22.25 -13.47
CA ASP A 30 -5.27 -21.39 -12.33
C ASP A 30 -6.10 -22.11 -11.24
N ALA A 31 -6.65 -21.34 -10.29
CA ALA A 31 -7.47 -21.89 -9.20
C ALA A 31 -8.77 -22.55 -9.70
N ILE A 32 -9.36 -22.06 -10.80
CA ILE A 32 -10.57 -22.64 -11.41
C ILE A 32 -10.21 -23.96 -12.09
N ASP A 33 -9.12 -23.99 -12.86
CA ASP A 33 -8.63 -25.21 -13.50
C ASP A 33 -8.28 -26.30 -12.47
N PHE A 34 -7.65 -25.90 -11.36
CA PHE A 34 -7.29 -26.81 -10.27
C PHE A 34 -8.54 -27.44 -9.67
N THR A 35 -9.55 -26.61 -9.36
CA THR A 35 -10.84 -27.04 -8.80
C THR A 35 -11.59 -27.94 -9.78
N ALA A 36 -11.63 -27.56 -11.05
CA ALA A 36 -12.26 -28.36 -12.10
C ALA A 36 -11.66 -29.76 -12.20
N LYS A 37 -10.32 -29.87 -12.20
CA LYS A 37 -9.62 -31.16 -12.25
C LYS A 37 -9.79 -31.96 -10.96
N LEU A 38 -9.72 -31.31 -9.80
CA LEU A 38 -9.81 -31.97 -8.50
C LEU A 38 -11.20 -32.56 -8.24
N PHE A 39 -12.25 -31.84 -8.61
CA PHE A 39 -13.65 -32.23 -8.39
C PHE A 39 -14.34 -32.81 -9.62
N GLN A 40 -13.63 -32.94 -10.75
CA GLN A 40 -14.17 -33.42 -12.03
C GLN A 40 -15.40 -32.61 -12.48
N LEU A 41 -15.27 -31.29 -12.43
CA LEU A 41 -16.31 -30.32 -12.78
C LEU A 41 -16.00 -29.64 -14.11
N SER A 42 -17.03 -29.12 -14.79
CA SER A 42 -16.81 -28.12 -15.83
C SER A 42 -16.25 -26.82 -15.23
N LEU A 43 -15.57 -25.99 -16.03
CA LEU A 43 -15.00 -24.72 -15.54
C LEU A 43 -16.06 -23.82 -14.89
N ARG A 44 -17.28 -23.79 -15.44
CA ARG A 44 -18.40 -23.05 -14.86
C ARG A 44 -18.79 -23.59 -13.49
N GLN A 45 -18.96 -24.92 -13.38
CA GLN A 45 -19.30 -25.56 -12.11
C GLN A 45 -18.17 -25.42 -11.07
N ALA A 46 -16.92 -25.42 -11.50
CA ALA A 46 -15.77 -25.16 -10.64
C ALA A 46 -15.78 -23.72 -10.10
N ALA A 47 -16.11 -22.74 -10.95
CA ALA A 47 -16.29 -21.34 -10.52
C ALA A 47 -17.49 -21.19 -9.55
N GLU A 48 -18.62 -21.83 -9.84
CA GLU A 48 -19.79 -21.86 -8.95
C GLU A 48 -19.48 -22.54 -7.60
N LYS A 49 -18.69 -23.62 -7.63
CA LYS A 49 -18.20 -24.30 -6.43
C LYS A 49 -17.29 -23.39 -5.61
N LEU A 50 -16.30 -22.74 -6.23
CA LEU A 50 -15.45 -21.76 -5.55
C LEU A 50 -16.28 -20.63 -4.95
N ALA A 51 -17.24 -20.11 -5.69
CA ALA A 51 -18.13 -19.09 -5.16
C ALA A 51 -18.92 -19.60 -3.94
N THR A 52 -19.40 -20.83 -3.97
CA THR A 52 -20.14 -21.42 -2.85
C THR A 52 -19.23 -21.68 -1.64
N ASP A 53 -18.07 -22.29 -1.85
CA ASP A 53 -17.11 -22.66 -0.80
C ASP A 53 -16.57 -21.42 -0.06
N PHE A 54 -16.45 -20.28 -0.75
CA PHE A 54 -15.95 -19.01 -0.20
C PHE A 54 -17.06 -17.98 0.10
N GLY A 55 -18.35 -18.34 -0.03
CA GLY A 55 -19.46 -17.44 0.28
C GLY A 55 -19.63 -16.24 -0.67
N LEU A 56 -19.25 -16.39 -1.93
CA LEU A 56 -19.40 -15.42 -3.03
C LEU A 56 -20.65 -15.67 -3.90
N SER A 57 -21.52 -16.65 -3.56
CA SER A 57 -22.73 -16.92 -4.33
C SER A 57 -23.77 -15.81 -4.17
N ALA A 58 -24.49 -15.48 -5.24
CA ALA A 58 -25.49 -14.39 -5.30
C ALA A 58 -26.80 -14.67 -4.54
N THR A 59 -26.82 -15.63 -3.62
CA THR A 59 -27.98 -15.98 -2.80
C THR A 59 -27.85 -15.28 -1.45
N ASP A 60 -28.83 -14.43 -1.14
CA ASP A 60 -28.88 -13.37 -0.11
C ASP A 60 -28.51 -13.69 1.36
N ASN A 61 -27.98 -14.87 1.68
CA ASN A 61 -27.53 -15.20 3.04
C ASN A 61 -26.01 -15.08 3.16
N PHE A 62 -25.55 -13.84 3.10
CA PHE A 62 -24.16 -13.46 3.33
C PHE A 62 -23.78 -13.65 4.80
N GLN A 63 -23.15 -14.78 5.14
CA GLN A 63 -22.10 -14.73 6.14
C GLN A 63 -20.81 -14.43 5.38
N GLN A 64 -20.50 -13.13 5.27
CA GLN A 64 -19.22 -12.69 4.75
C GLN A 64 -18.11 -13.34 5.58
N LEU A 65 -17.55 -14.45 5.10
CA LEU A 65 -16.14 -14.71 5.33
C LEU A 65 -15.42 -13.67 4.49
N LEU A 66 -15.37 -12.46 5.05
CA LEU A 66 -14.52 -11.40 4.59
C LEU A 66 -13.10 -11.96 4.75
N CYS A 67 -12.60 -12.64 3.72
CA CYS A 67 -11.18 -12.61 3.44
C CYS A 67 -10.90 -11.16 3.14
N LYS A 68 -10.79 -10.34 4.20
CA LYS A 68 -10.12 -9.06 4.11
C LYS A 68 -8.85 -9.37 3.32
N PRO A 69 -8.58 -8.65 2.21
CA PRO A 69 -7.22 -8.63 1.70
C PRO A 69 -6.35 -8.50 2.94
N VAL A 70 -5.37 -9.39 3.13
CA VAL A 70 -4.47 -9.23 4.26
C VAL A 70 -3.85 -7.86 4.04
N GLU A 71 -4.42 -6.85 4.71
CA GLU A 71 -3.91 -5.50 4.73
C GLU A 71 -2.61 -5.67 5.47
N LYS A 72 -1.55 -5.96 4.71
CA LYS A 72 -0.21 -5.96 5.25
C LYS A 72 -0.10 -4.59 5.90
N PRO A 73 0.23 -4.51 7.20
CA PRO A 73 0.45 -3.23 7.83
C PRO A 73 1.42 -2.46 6.92
N PRO A 74 1.09 -1.20 6.57
CA PRO A 74 1.86 -0.46 5.58
C PRO A 74 3.31 -0.50 6.01
N SER A 75 4.19 -0.87 5.07
CA SER A 75 5.62 -0.91 5.34
C SER A 75 6.06 0.46 5.89
N PRO A 76 7.11 0.53 6.73
CA PRO A 76 7.60 1.81 7.24
C PRO A 76 7.83 2.85 6.13
N LYS A 77 8.28 2.38 4.95
CA LYS A 77 8.42 3.20 3.74
C LYS A 77 7.09 3.81 3.27
N GLU A 78 6.02 3.02 3.19
CA GLU A 78 4.69 3.50 2.80
C GLU A 78 4.10 4.46 3.82
N GLN A 79 4.35 4.24 5.12
CA GLN A 79 3.92 5.15 6.18
C GLN A 79 4.61 6.53 6.02
N PHE A 80 5.94 6.56 5.91
CA PHE A 80 6.67 7.81 5.71
C PHE A 80 6.32 8.50 4.39
N TYR A 81 6.10 7.75 3.31
CA TYR A 81 5.63 8.32 2.05
C TYR A 81 4.29 9.06 2.23
N LYS A 82 3.32 8.44 2.90
CA LYS A 82 2.01 9.07 3.18
C LYS A 82 2.17 10.34 4.01
N ILE A 83 2.99 10.30 5.07
CA ILE A 83 3.25 11.45 5.94
C ILE A 83 3.87 12.61 5.14
N LEU A 84 4.94 12.35 4.39
CA LEU A 84 5.61 13.39 3.61
C LEU A 84 4.70 13.97 2.51
N CYS A 85 3.84 13.14 1.88
CA CYS A 85 2.84 13.63 0.93
C CYS A 85 1.82 14.54 1.61
N SER A 86 1.35 14.20 2.82
CA SER A 86 0.44 15.07 3.58
C SER A 86 1.07 16.41 3.92
N TYR A 87 2.34 16.44 4.33
CA TYR A 87 3.05 17.71 4.56
C TYR A 87 3.24 18.51 3.28
N ARG A 88 3.55 17.86 2.15
CA ARG A 88 3.67 18.57 0.86
C ARG A 88 2.37 19.25 0.47
N SER A 89 1.24 18.55 0.62
CA SER A 89 -0.09 19.12 0.37
C SER A 89 -0.40 20.26 1.32
N LEU A 90 -0.21 20.06 2.63
CA LEU A 90 -0.45 21.09 3.64
C LEU A 90 0.34 22.38 3.40
N LEU A 91 1.65 22.25 3.11
CA LEU A 91 2.49 23.42 2.82
C LEU A 91 2.07 24.10 1.51
N ALA A 92 1.64 23.35 0.51
CA ALA A 92 1.10 23.93 -0.72
C ALA A 92 -0.19 24.72 -0.44
N ASP A 93 -1.08 24.18 0.38
CA ASP A 93 -2.31 24.86 0.80
C ASP A 93 -1.99 26.14 1.58
N TRP A 94 -1.06 26.09 2.53
CA TRP A 94 -0.61 27.27 3.27
C TRP A 94 -0.06 28.36 2.36
N ARG A 95 0.71 27.98 1.35
CA ARG A 95 1.28 28.92 0.39
C ARG A 95 0.21 29.63 -0.43
N MET A 96 -0.92 28.97 -0.68
CA MET A 96 -2.05 29.54 -1.41
C MET A 96 -2.99 30.36 -0.51
N ILE A 97 -3.32 29.85 0.66
CA ILE A 97 -4.28 30.45 1.59
C ILE A 97 -3.69 31.72 2.24
N TYR A 98 -2.44 31.65 2.69
CA TYR A 98 -1.80 32.74 3.43
C TYR A 98 -0.87 33.58 2.54
N ALA A 99 -1.04 33.53 1.23
CA ALA A 99 -0.28 34.36 0.30
C ALA A 99 -0.56 35.85 0.59
N PRO A 100 0.48 36.68 0.76
CA PRO A 100 0.28 38.11 0.96
C PRO A 100 -0.37 38.72 -0.28
N GLN A 101 -1.39 39.54 -0.09
CA GLN A 101 -2.07 40.20 -1.20
C GLN A 101 -1.31 41.44 -1.67
N ASN A 102 -0.51 42.05 -0.78
CA ASN A 102 0.33 43.20 -1.07
C ASN A 102 1.73 43.01 -0.49
N PRO A 103 2.78 43.57 -1.13
CA PRO A 103 4.17 43.41 -0.69
C PRO A 103 4.52 44.14 0.61
N GLU A 104 3.68 45.06 1.06
CA GLU A 104 3.87 45.84 2.30
C GLU A 104 3.27 45.14 3.54
N GLU A 105 2.51 44.06 3.34
CA GLU A 105 1.83 43.32 4.41
C GLU A 105 2.81 42.36 5.11
N PRO A 106 2.79 42.27 6.45
CA PRO A 106 3.61 41.30 7.17
C PRO A 106 3.24 39.87 6.77
N LEU A 107 4.25 39.05 6.47
CA LEU A 107 4.04 37.68 6.03
C LEU A 107 3.51 36.80 7.17
N HIS A 108 2.47 36.02 6.88
CA HIS A 108 1.92 35.05 7.82
C HIS A 108 2.95 33.94 8.15
N SER A 109 2.96 33.48 9.40
CA SER A 109 3.88 32.44 9.87
C SER A 109 3.78 31.14 9.05
N CYS A 110 2.55 30.67 8.78
CA CYS A 110 2.31 29.51 7.92
C CYS A 110 2.80 29.71 6.47
N PHE A 111 2.72 30.94 5.93
CA PHE A 111 3.27 31.24 4.61
C PHE A 111 4.79 31.12 4.62
N ILE A 112 5.47 31.70 5.62
CA ILE A 112 6.93 31.58 5.78
C ILE A 112 7.34 30.11 5.94
N ALA A 113 6.63 29.36 6.80
CA ALA A 113 6.86 27.94 7.01
C ALA A 113 6.71 27.13 5.72
N SER A 114 5.71 27.45 4.88
CA SER A 114 5.53 26.81 3.58
C SER A 114 6.75 26.96 2.68
N LEU A 115 7.36 28.14 2.65
CA LEU A 115 8.55 28.41 1.84
C LEU A 115 9.77 27.67 2.41
N HIS A 116 9.92 27.69 3.73
CA HIS A 116 11.07 27.10 4.42
C HIS A 116 11.10 25.57 4.33
N TYR A 117 9.95 24.90 4.46
CA TYR A 117 9.88 23.45 4.55
C TYR A 117 9.53 22.74 3.24
N ALA A 118 9.03 23.44 2.20
CA ALA A 118 8.61 22.80 0.96
C ALA A 118 9.76 22.04 0.26
N GLU A 119 10.92 22.68 0.09
CA GLU A 119 12.09 22.02 -0.53
C GLU A 119 12.58 20.84 0.32
N ARG A 120 12.50 20.99 1.65
CA ARG A 120 12.90 19.94 2.57
C ARG A 120 12.02 18.71 2.45
N VAL A 121 10.70 18.87 2.44
CA VAL A 121 9.74 17.77 2.24
C VAL A 121 9.99 17.09 0.89
N GLN A 122 10.22 17.86 -0.17
CA GLN A 122 10.48 17.32 -1.50
C GLN A 122 11.77 16.50 -1.52
N TYR A 123 12.85 16.99 -0.91
CA TYR A 123 14.11 16.26 -0.78
C TYR A 123 13.95 14.92 -0.05
N LEU A 124 13.16 14.87 1.03
CA LEU A 124 12.91 13.61 1.75
C LEU A 124 12.10 12.61 0.92
N LEU A 125 11.14 13.10 0.11
CA LEU A 125 10.41 12.26 -0.84
C LEU A 125 11.34 11.68 -1.92
N ASP A 126 12.28 12.49 -2.43
CA ASP A 126 13.23 12.05 -3.45
C ASP A 126 14.18 10.98 -2.89
N ILE A 127 14.66 11.11 -1.64
CA ILE A 127 15.41 10.05 -0.95
C ILE A 127 14.57 8.78 -0.87
N LEU A 128 13.31 8.88 -0.45
CA LEU A 128 12.46 7.72 -0.21
C LEU A 128 12.14 6.95 -1.51
N LEU A 129 12.00 7.66 -2.63
CA LEU A 129 11.71 7.08 -3.94
C LEU A 129 12.99 6.61 -4.64
N GLN A 130 13.98 7.49 -4.75
CA GLN A 130 15.13 7.35 -5.66
C GLN A 130 16.48 7.25 -4.96
N GLY A 131 16.57 7.58 -3.66
CA GLY A 131 17.82 7.55 -2.90
C GLY A 131 18.47 6.16 -2.80
N SER A 132 19.74 6.16 -2.40
CA SER A 132 20.50 4.93 -2.15
C SER A 132 19.89 4.12 -0.98
N SER A 133 20.25 2.84 -0.88
CA SER A 133 19.77 1.99 0.23
C SER A 133 20.16 2.55 1.60
N HIS A 134 21.32 3.19 1.69
CA HIS A 134 21.83 3.78 2.93
C HIS A 134 21.04 5.04 3.34
N GLU A 135 20.82 5.97 2.41
CA GLU A 135 20.01 7.17 2.67
C GLU A 135 18.57 6.80 3.04
N LYS A 136 17.99 5.81 2.34
CA LYS A 136 16.68 5.26 2.69
C LYS A 136 16.67 4.72 4.11
N GLN A 137 17.68 3.94 4.52
CA GLN A 137 17.76 3.42 5.90
C GLN A 137 17.89 4.54 6.94
N GLN A 138 18.66 5.60 6.66
CA GLN A 138 18.78 6.74 7.55
C GLN A 138 17.45 7.50 7.70
N LEU A 139 16.73 7.71 6.60
CA LEU A 139 15.41 8.33 6.63
C LEU A 139 14.39 7.49 7.41
N LEU A 140 14.43 6.15 7.24
CA LEU A 140 13.57 5.21 7.94
C LEU A 140 13.85 5.16 9.46
N ASN A 141 14.94 5.74 9.95
CA ASN A 141 15.17 5.97 11.38
C ASN A 141 14.20 7.03 11.97
N GLY A 142 13.46 7.75 11.12
CA GLY A 142 12.32 8.58 11.50
C GLY A 142 12.63 9.91 12.17
N LYS A 143 13.84 10.11 12.72
CA LYS A 143 14.24 11.34 13.44
C LYS A 143 13.95 12.62 12.64
N GLU A 144 14.30 12.61 11.36
CA GLU A 144 14.17 13.75 10.46
C GLU A 144 12.70 14.07 10.18
N VAL A 145 11.90 13.03 9.88
CA VAL A 145 10.46 13.18 9.61
C VAL A 145 9.70 13.64 10.87
N ILE A 146 10.05 13.14 12.04
CA ILE A 146 9.46 13.54 13.32
C ILE A 146 9.78 15.01 13.61
N SER A 147 11.05 15.41 13.52
CA SER A 147 11.47 16.80 13.77
C SER A 147 10.78 17.80 12.83
N LEU A 148 10.56 17.39 11.58
CA LEU A 148 9.85 18.18 10.58
C LEU A 148 8.36 18.29 10.91
N GLY A 149 7.74 17.17 11.31
CA GLY A 149 6.35 17.15 11.74
C GLY A 149 6.08 18.07 12.94
N GLU A 150 6.92 17.98 13.97
CA GLU A 150 6.82 18.87 15.14
C GLU A 150 7.01 20.34 14.77
N ALA A 151 7.90 20.65 13.81
CA ALA A 151 8.12 22.01 13.35
C ALA A 151 6.92 22.57 12.57
N ILE A 152 6.29 21.75 11.74
CA ILE A 152 5.09 22.13 10.99
C ILE A 152 3.90 22.29 11.96
N GLU A 153 3.72 21.38 12.92
CA GLU A 153 2.61 21.47 13.87
C GLU A 153 2.69 22.71 14.75
N ARG A 154 3.89 23.08 15.22
CA ARG A 154 4.08 24.33 15.98
C ARG A 154 3.64 25.57 15.20
N CYS A 155 3.85 25.61 13.88
CA CYS A 155 3.39 26.73 13.06
C CYS A 155 1.87 26.78 12.96
N LYS A 156 1.21 25.62 13.01
CA LYS A 156 -0.24 25.51 12.98
C LYS A 156 -0.88 25.93 14.31
N GLU A 157 -0.32 25.51 15.44
CA GLU A 157 -0.78 25.92 16.78
C GLU A 157 -0.68 27.45 16.98
N THR A 158 0.35 28.09 16.42
CA THR A 158 0.46 29.55 16.45
C THR A 158 -0.59 30.28 15.62
N GLU A 159 -1.23 29.60 14.67
CA GLU A 159 -2.34 30.14 13.88
C GLU A 159 -3.68 29.97 14.61
N GLU A 160 -3.94 28.80 15.20
CA GLU A 160 -5.17 28.55 15.97
C GLU A 160 -5.28 29.43 17.23
N ALA A 161 -4.15 29.94 17.74
CA ALA A 161 -4.07 30.80 18.92
C ALA A 161 -4.11 32.32 18.63
N ALA A 162 -4.07 32.73 17.35
CA ALA A 162 -4.02 34.14 16.91
C ALA A 162 -5.39 34.65 16.45
#